data_AF-Q1V086-F1
#
_entry.id   AF-Q1V086-F1
#
_cell.length_a   1.000
_cell.length_b   1.000
_cell.length_c   1.000
_cell.angle_alpha   90.00
_cell.angle_beta   90.00
_cell.angle_gamma   90.00
#
_symmetry.space_group_name_H-M   'P 1'
#
loop_
_entity.id
_entity.type
_entity.pdbx_description
1 polymer ?
#
loop_
_entity_poly.entity_id
_entity_poly.type
_entity_poly.pdbx_seq_one_letter_code
_entity_poly.pdbx_strand_id
1 'polypeptide(L)'
;MSTSVFLAILVTSLATFSSRFLGAISSQGIKETSKLFKWFNCLAYSTLAALIARTIIFPVGVLSDASYLSRVTVVLFCLFIFFISKRNFVYPTVISAIMMALLSNYL
;
A
#
# COMPACT_ATOMS: atom_id res chain seq x y z
N MET A 1 27.44 11.43 -17.07
CA MET A 1 26.68 10.32 -16.46
C MET A 1 26.55 10.46 -14.93
N SER A 2 27.61 10.84 -14.20
CA SER A 2 27.53 11.04 -12.74
C SER A 2 26.70 12.27 -12.31
N THR A 3 26.82 13.39 -13.03
CA THR A 3 26.08 14.64 -12.74
C THR A 3 24.56 14.52 -12.90
N SER A 4 24.10 13.79 -13.91
CA SER A 4 22.67 13.53 -14.15
C SER A 4 22.04 12.67 -13.06
N VAL A 5 22.76 11.69 -12.52
CA VAL A 5 22.28 10.85 -11.41
C VAL A 5 22.22 11.67 -10.12
N PHE A 6 23.24 12.49 -9.86
CA PHE A 6 23.25 13.38 -8.71
C PHE A 6 22.09 14.40 -8.73
N LEU A 7 21.85 15.03 -9.88
CA LEU A 7 20.71 15.93 -10.07
C LEU A 7 19.36 15.20 -9.92
N ALA A 8 19.24 13.98 -10.42
CA ALA A 8 18.02 13.18 -10.25
C ALA A 8 17.74 12.86 -8.78
N ILE A 9 18.77 12.48 -8.01
CA ILE A 9 18.64 12.21 -6.56
C ILE A 9 18.27 13.50 -5.81
N LEU A 10 18.89 14.64 -6.16
CA LEU A 10 18.61 15.91 -5.52
C LEU A 10 17.17 16.38 -5.81
N VAL A 11 16.71 16.29 -7.06
CA VAL A 11 15.35 16.65 -7.45
C VAL A 11 14.31 15.71 -6.80
N THR A 12 14.56 14.40 -6.80
CA THR A 12 13.60 13.42 -6.24
C THR A 12 13.51 13.50 -4.71
N SER A 13 14.63 13.71 -4.03
CA SER A 13 14.64 13.94 -2.57
C SER A 13 13.95 15.26 -2.23
N LEU A 14 14.25 16.36 -2.93
CA LEU A 14 13.61 17.65 -2.71
C LEU A 14 12.09 17.58 -2.94
N ALA A 15 11.65 16.91 -4.01
CA ALA A 15 10.24 16.70 -4.30
C ALA A 15 9.53 15.89 -3.20
N THR A 16 10.17 14.82 -2.71
CA THR A 16 9.62 13.96 -1.65
C THR A 16 9.52 14.72 -0.32
N PHE A 17 10.58 15.46 0.05
CA PHE A 17 10.59 16.24 1.29
C PHE A 17 9.62 17.41 1.25
N SER A 18 9.48 18.09 0.11
CA SER A 18 8.54 19.21 -0.04
C SER A 18 7.09 18.77 0.23
N SER A 19 6.66 17.63 -0.35
CA SER A 19 5.32 17.08 -0.07
C SER A 19 5.13 16.69 1.40
N ARG A 20 6.16 16.07 2.02
CA ARG A 20 6.12 15.68 3.44
C ARG A 20 6.06 16.90 4.36
N PHE A 21 6.77 17.97 4.02
CA PHE A 21 6.86 19.20 4.78
C PHE A 21 5.55 20.01 4.73
N LEU A 22 4.93 20.13 3.55
CA LEU A 22 3.58 20.71 3.43
C LEU A 22 2.56 19.91 4.24
N GLY A 23 2.67 18.57 4.25
CA GLY A 23 1.84 17.71 5.09
C GLY A 23 2.01 17.98 6.59
N ALA A 24 3.24 18.17 7.06
CA ALA A 24 3.53 18.45 8.47
C ALA A 24 3.03 19.83 8.91
N ILE A 25 3.14 20.86 8.05
CA ILE A 25 2.62 22.21 8.33
C ILE A 25 1.09 22.19 8.36
N SER A 26 0.47 21.52 7.39
CA SER A 26 -0.99 21.36 7.33
C SER A 26 -1.55 20.65 8.58
N SER A 27 -0.77 19.71 9.15
CA SER A 27 -1.14 18.97 10.36
C SER A 27 -1.17 19.82 11.65
N GLN A 28 -0.48 20.97 11.71
CA GLN A 28 -0.51 21.84 12.90
C GLN A 28 -1.68 22.83 12.89
N GLY A 29 -2.18 23.21 11.71
CA GLY A 29 -3.24 24.22 11.56
C GLY A 29 -4.67 23.67 11.48
N ILE A 30 -4.84 22.36 11.25
CA ILE A 30 -6.14 21.74 10.98
C ILE A 30 -6.58 20.93 12.19
N LYS A 31 -7.67 21.37 12.83
CA LYS A 31 -8.37 20.54 13.82
C LYS A 31 -8.86 19.25 13.15
N GLU A 32 -8.52 18.12 13.76
CA GLU A 32 -8.95 16.74 13.44
C GLU A 32 -10.47 16.62 13.16
N THR A 33 -11.26 17.52 13.75
CA THR A 33 -12.73 17.52 13.71
C THR A 33 -13.33 18.30 12.53
N SER A 34 -12.52 18.95 11.69
CA SER A 34 -13.03 19.73 10.56
C SER A 34 -13.60 18.87 9.43
N LYS A 35 -14.69 19.35 8.80
CA LYS A 35 -15.38 18.66 7.70
C LYS A 35 -14.46 18.45 6.48
N LEU A 36 -13.52 19.37 6.25
CA LEU A 36 -12.51 19.29 5.18
C LEU A 36 -11.50 18.16 5.41
N PHE A 37 -11.00 18.00 6.63
CA PHE A 37 -10.06 16.91 6.94
C PHE A 37 -10.70 15.54 6.76
N LYS A 38 -11.97 15.38 7.18
CA LYS A 38 -12.72 14.13 6.97
C LYS A 38 -12.97 13.83 5.49
N TRP A 39 -13.23 14.86 4.67
CA TRP A 39 -13.38 14.71 3.22
C TRP A 39 -12.06 14.30 2.55
N PHE A 40 -10.95 14.93 2.92
CA PHE A 40 -9.62 14.55 2.42
C PHE A 40 -9.24 13.14 2.85
N ASN A 41 -9.53 12.75 4.09
CA ASN A 41 -9.27 11.40 4.57
C ASN A 41 -10.11 10.36 3.81
N CYS A 42 -11.38 10.68 3.50
CA CYS A 42 -12.22 9.85 2.64
C CYS A 42 -11.63 9.70 1.23
N LEU A 43 -11.13 10.78 0.63
CA LEU A 43 -10.44 10.72 -0.66
C LEU A 43 -9.19 9.83 -0.61
N ALA A 44 -8.35 9.99 0.42
CA ALA A 44 -7.15 9.18 0.59
C ALA A 44 -7.46 7.69 0.78
N TYR A 45 -8.47 7.35 1.59
CA TYR A 45 -8.90 5.96 1.74
C TYR A 45 -9.56 5.41 0.46
N SER A 46 -10.30 6.25 -0.28
CA SER A 46 -10.89 5.84 -1.56
C SER A 46 -9.83 5.51 -2.62
N THR A 47 -8.73 6.27 -2.68
CA THR A 47 -7.63 5.99 -3.61
C THR A 47 -6.85 4.75 -3.20
N LEU A 48 -6.61 4.54 -1.90
CA LEU A 48 -6.04 3.29 -1.38
C LEU A 48 -6.94 2.09 -1.71
N ALA A 49 -8.25 2.20 -1.51
CA ALA A 49 -9.20 1.15 -1.85
C ALA A 49 -9.22 0.85 -3.35
N ALA A 50 -9.20 1.87 -4.21
CA ALA A 50 -9.13 1.71 -5.66
C ALA A 50 -7.81 1.04 -6.10
N LEU A 51 -6.69 1.38 -5.46
CA LEU A 51 -5.40 0.75 -5.73
C LEU A 51 -5.41 -0.74 -5.35
N ILE A 52 -5.92 -1.07 -4.16
CA ILE A 52 -6.07 -2.45 -3.70
C ILE A 52 -6.96 -3.25 -4.66
N ALA A 53 -8.11 -2.68 -5.05
CA ALA A 53 -9.02 -3.30 -6.01
C ALA A 53 -8.34 -3.56 -7.36
N ARG A 54 -7.54 -2.60 -7.86
CA ARG A 54 -6.74 -2.77 -9.08
C ARG A 54 -5.75 -3.92 -8.95
N THR A 55 -5.01 -4.03 -7.84
CA THR A 55 -4.03 -5.10 -7.64
C THR A 55 -4.68 -6.49 -7.56
N ILE A 56 -5.89 -6.58 -7.00
CA ILE A 56 -6.62 -7.86 -6.86
C ILE A 56 -7.29 -8.27 -8.18
N ILE A 57 -8.00 -7.35 -8.85
CA ILE A 57 -8.82 -7.64 -10.04
C ILE A 57 -8.00 -7.62 -11.33
N PHE A 58 -7.07 -6.66 -11.47
CA PHE A 58 -6.23 -6.47 -12.66
C PHE A 58 -4.75 -6.41 -12.29
N PRO A 59 -4.14 -7.58 -11.98
CA PRO A 59 -2.73 -7.61 -11.69
C PRO A 59 -1.86 -7.18 -12.85
N VAL A 60 -0.78 -6.50 -12.50
CA VAL A 60 0.27 -6.08 -13.42
C VAL A 60 1.62 -6.54 -12.89
N GLY A 61 2.56 -6.91 -13.77
CA GLY A 61 3.91 -7.37 -13.41
C GLY A 61 3.99 -8.86 -13.07
N VAL A 62 5.04 -9.29 -12.35
CA VAL A 62 5.36 -10.69 -12.00
C VAL A 62 4.25 -11.48 -11.29
N LEU A 63 3.23 -10.77 -10.82
CA LEU A 63 2.05 -11.38 -10.25
C LEU A 63 1.20 -12.06 -11.36
N SER A 64 1.22 -11.58 -12.61
CA SER A 64 0.37 -12.10 -13.71
C SER A 64 0.53 -13.59 -14.00
N ASP A 65 1.65 -14.20 -13.62
CA ASP A 65 1.88 -15.65 -13.71
C ASP A 65 1.09 -16.44 -12.66
N ALA A 66 0.74 -15.82 -11.53
CA ALA A 66 0.01 -16.49 -10.46
C ALA A 66 -1.49 -16.58 -10.77
N SER A 67 -2.03 -17.80 -10.69
CA SER A 67 -3.43 -18.14 -10.98
C SER A 67 -4.43 -17.33 -10.13
N TYR A 68 -5.53 -16.86 -10.75
CA TYR A 68 -6.55 -16.04 -10.06
C TYR A 68 -7.13 -16.70 -8.80
N LEU A 69 -7.29 -18.03 -8.80
CA LEU A 69 -7.83 -18.80 -7.66
C LEU A 69 -6.91 -18.81 -6.43
N SER A 70 -5.58 -18.88 -6.64
CA SER A 70 -4.61 -18.87 -5.54
C SER A 70 -4.69 -17.57 -4.74
N ARG A 71 -4.84 -16.44 -5.44
CA ARG A 71 -4.83 -15.11 -4.84
C ARG A 71 -6.09 -14.79 -4.08
N VAL A 72 -7.25 -15.12 -4.63
CA VAL A 72 -8.53 -14.94 -3.93
C VAL A 72 -8.51 -15.72 -2.62
N THR A 73 -7.97 -16.94 -2.64
CA THR A 73 -7.83 -17.77 -1.44
C THR A 73 -6.87 -17.16 -0.42
N VAL A 74 -5.68 -16.70 -0.85
CA VAL A 74 -4.69 -16.06 0.03
C VAL A 74 -5.23 -14.75 0.64
N VAL A 75 -5.93 -13.92 -0.14
CA VAL A 75 -6.55 -12.68 0.35
C VAL A 75 -7.63 -12.98 1.39
N LEU A 76 -8.47 -13.99 1.16
CA LEU A 76 -9.48 -14.43 2.12
C LEU A 76 -8.82 -14.91 3.43
N PHE A 77 -7.76 -15.70 3.32
CA PHE A 77 -7.01 -16.23 4.46
C PHE A 77 -6.29 -15.12 5.24
N CYS A 78 -5.70 -14.14 4.55
CA CYS A 78 -5.14 -12.93 5.15
C CYS A 78 -6.17 -12.18 5.99
N LEU A 79 -7.37 -11.95 5.44
CA LEU A 79 -8.45 -11.27 6.14
C LEU A 79 -8.87 -12.03 7.40
N PHE A 80 -8.94 -13.36 7.32
CA PHE A 80 -9.28 -14.21 8.44
C PHE A 80 -8.24 -14.16 9.56
N ILE A 81 -6.95 -14.27 9.21
CA ILE A 81 -5.82 -14.16 10.14
C ILE A 81 -5.73 -12.75 10.73
N PHE A 82 -6.03 -11.70 9.94
CA PHE A 82 -6.06 -10.33 10.45
C PHE A 82 -7.12 -10.14 11.53
N PHE A 83 -8.30 -10.75 11.35
CA PHE A 83 -9.38 -10.69 12.34
C PHE A 83 -9.03 -11.48 13.61
N ILE A 84 -8.41 -12.66 13.49
CA ILE A 84 -7.97 -13.47 14.64
C ILE A 84 -6.82 -12.81 15.40
N SER A 85 -5.93 -12.10 14.69
CA SER A 85 -4.71 -11.50 15.25
C SER A 85 -4.93 -10.12 15.89
N LYS A 86 -6.17 -9.81 16.31
CA LYS A 86 -6.48 -8.63 17.15
C LYS A 86 -6.02 -7.29 16.53
N ARG A 87 -6.04 -7.16 15.19
CA ARG A 87 -5.53 -6.05 14.36
C ARG A 87 -3.99 -5.92 14.23
N ASN A 88 -3.19 -6.90 14.64
CA ASN A 88 -1.75 -6.81 14.40
C ASN A 88 -1.41 -7.11 12.92
N PHE A 89 -0.94 -6.10 12.18
CA PHE A 89 -0.64 -6.22 10.74
C PHE A 89 0.55 -7.13 10.40
N VAL A 90 1.39 -7.46 11.38
CA VAL A 90 2.62 -8.23 11.15
C VAL A 90 2.33 -9.70 10.84
N TYR A 91 1.47 -10.36 11.62
CA TYR A 91 1.18 -11.79 11.46
C TYR A 91 0.53 -12.15 10.10
N PRO A 92 -0.51 -11.43 9.63
CA PRO A 92 -1.09 -11.71 8.32
C PRO A 92 -0.10 -11.50 7.18
N THR A 93 0.81 -10.54 7.30
CA THR A 93 1.78 -10.20 6.24
C THR A 93 2.87 -11.25 6.12
N VAL A 94 3.41 -11.72 7.25
CA VAL A 94 4.46 -12.76 7.24
C VAL A 94 3.87 -14.10 6.78
N ILE A 95 2.69 -14.47 7.29
CA ILE A 95 2.03 -15.72 6.92
C ILE A 95 1.61 -15.71 5.45
N SER A 96 1.13 -14.58 4.92
CA SER A 96 0.75 -14.49 3.52
C SER A 96 1.91 -14.55 2.56
N ALA A 97 3.05 -13.94 2.90
CA ALA A 97 4.27 -14.04 2.11
C ALA A 97 4.74 -15.50 2.03
N ILE A 98 4.74 -16.21 3.16
CA ILE A 98 5.12 -17.64 3.22
C ILE A 98 4.14 -18.48 2.41
N MET A 99 2.83 -18.26 2.57
CA MET A 99 1.80 -19.04 1.90
C MET A 99 1.81 -18.79 0.38
N MET A 100 2.02 -17.55 -0.05
CA MET A 100 2.12 -17.18 -1.47
C MET A 100 3.41 -17.70 -2.12
N ALA A 101 4.54 -17.68 -1.41
CA ALA A 101 5.79 -18.26 -1.89
C ALA A 101 5.70 -19.79 -2.07
N LEU A 102 5.07 -20.49 -1.11
CA LEU A 102 4.85 -21.94 -1.20
C LEU A 102 3.89 -22.30 -2.35
N LEU A 103 2.78 -21.57 -2.47
CA LEU A 103 1.78 -21.86 -3.49
C LEU A 103 2.25 -21.54 -4.92
N SER A 104 3.15 -20.54 -5.07
CA SER A 104 3.76 -20.18 -6.36
C SER A 104 4.87 -21.13 -6.79
N ASN A 105 5.41 -21.97 -5.90
CA ASN A 105 6.44 -22.96 -6.25
C ASN A 105 5.84 -24.32 -6.62
N TYR A 106 4.61 -24.59 -6.16
CA TYR A 106 3.92 -25.86 -6.38
C TYR A 106 3.03 -25.86 -7.65
N LEU A 107 2.80 -24.69 -8.27
CA LEU A 107 1.93 -24.48 -9.42
C LEU A 107 2.70 -23.76 -10.53
#